data_AF-A0A9D6S8X6-F1
#
_entry.id   AF-A0A9D6S8X6-F1
#
_cell.length_a   1.000
_cell.length_b   1.000
_cell.length_c   1.000
_cell.angle_alpha   90.00
_cell.angle_beta   90.00
_cell.angle_gamma   90.00
#
_symmetry.space_group_name_H-M   'P 1'
#
loop_
_entity.id
_entity.type
_entity.pdbx_description
1 polymer ?
#
loop_
_entity_poly.entity_id
_entity_poly.type
_entity_poly.pdbx_seq_one_letter_code
_entity_poly.pdbx_strand_id
1 'polypeptide(L)'
;MSTKVFIIGAVVFIAVIVGLSFLLTSGQKPPPATANYAATDTQRPIIETPETSVDFGEMKVADTKQKDFELKNTGTKPLSILNVNSSCNCTFAQVIYNGTESKEFGMHAQSGYVTDIAPGTSAMIRVIYRPAIMPVYGPVERQVFIKTNDPEKENLTFSLNANVK
;
A
#
# COMPACT_ATOMS: atom_id res chain seq x y z
N MET A 1 57.18 -2.47 -5.33
CA MET A 1 56.29 -1.53 -4.61
C MET A 1 56.37 -1.89 -3.14
N SER A 2 56.67 -0.94 -2.23
CA SER A 2 56.88 -1.26 -0.82
C SER A 2 55.58 -1.72 -0.16
N THR A 3 55.62 -2.78 0.64
CA THR A 3 54.48 -3.34 1.39
C THR A 3 53.71 -2.26 2.15
N LYS A 4 54.40 -1.21 2.62
CA LYS A 4 53.81 -0.06 3.31
C LYS A 4 52.85 0.75 2.42
N VAL A 5 53.17 0.92 1.13
CA VAL A 5 52.31 1.66 0.17
C VAL A 5 51.03 0.89 -0.12
N PHE A 6 51.12 -0.44 -0.18
CA PHE A 6 49.96 -1.31 -0.39
C PHE A 6 49.03 -1.29 0.84
N ILE A 7 49.60 -1.31 2.05
CA ILE A 7 48.85 -1.22 3.30
C ILE A 7 48.15 0.15 3.40
N ILE A 8 48.84 1.25 3.11
CA ILE A 8 48.23 2.59 3.16
C ILE A 8 47.10 2.71 2.12
N GLY A 9 47.31 2.23 0.90
CA GLY A 9 46.27 2.22 -0.13
C GLY A 9 45.04 1.42 0.28
N ALA A 10 45.22 0.25 0.89
CA ALA A 10 44.13 -0.58 1.38
C ALA A 10 43.34 0.09 2.51
N VAL A 11 44.03 0.74 3.46
CA VAL A 11 43.40 1.45 4.58
C VAL A 11 42.57 2.63 4.09
N VAL A 12 43.10 3.43 3.15
CA VAL A 12 42.37 4.56 2.56
C VAL A 12 41.15 4.08 1.78
N PHE A 13 41.28 2.99 1.03
CA PHE A 13 40.17 2.41 0.28
C PHE A 13 39.03 1.91 1.19
N ILE A 14 39.38 1.25 2.30
CA ILE A 14 38.39 0.81 3.31
C ILE A 14 37.70 2.01 3.95
N ALA A 15 38.45 3.06 4.32
CA ALA A 15 37.88 4.27 4.91
C ALA A 15 36.89 4.97 3.96
N VAL A 16 37.20 5.01 2.66
CA VAL A 16 36.29 5.57 1.64
C VAL A 16 35.03 4.72 1.49
N ILE A 17 35.14 3.40 1.47
CA ILE A 17 33.98 2.50 1.39
C ILE A 17 33.09 2.70 2.63
N VAL A 18 33.66 2.71 3.83
CA VAL A 18 32.90 2.90 5.08
C VAL A 18 32.23 4.27 5.11
N GLY A 19 32.93 5.33 4.72
CA GLY A 19 32.38 6.68 4.63
C GLY A 19 31.23 6.77 3.61
N LEU A 20 31.39 6.15 2.44
CA LEU A 20 30.35 6.11 1.41
C LEU A 20 29.14 5.27 1.85
N SER A 21 29.36 4.12 2.48
CA SER A 21 28.28 3.30 3.06
C SER A 21 27.52 4.03 4.17
N PHE A 22 28.21 4.81 5.01
CA PHE A 22 27.57 5.63 6.05
C PHE A 22 26.74 6.76 5.43
N LEU A 23 27.25 7.43 4.39
CA LEU A 23 26.50 8.46 3.66
C LEU A 23 25.27 7.89 2.93
N LEU A 24 25.36 6.68 2.37
CA LEU A 24 24.25 6.03 1.67
C LEU A 24 23.16 5.49 2.61
N THR A 25 23.50 5.19 3.87
CA THR A 25 22.53 4.64 4.84
C THR A 25 21.99 5.70 5.82
N SER A 26 22.66 6.85 5.95
CA SER A 26 22.21 7.98 6.76
C SER A 26 20.91 8.59 6.21
N GLY A 27 19.76 8.17 6.77
CA GLY A 27 18.43 8.67 6.42
C GLY A 27 17.41 7.57 6.09
N GLN A 28 17.84 6.31 5.97
CA GLN A 28 16.90 5.20 5.84
C GLN A 28 16.29 4.87 7.20
N LYS A 29 15.13 5.46 7.51
CA LYS A 29 14.30 5.02 8.65
C LYS A 29 13.87 3.58 8.35
N PRO A 30 14.21 2.59 9.21
CA PRO A 30 13.70 1.23 9.05
C PRO A 30 12.17 1.28 8.96
N PRO A 31 11.53 0.45 8.10
CA PRO A 31 10.09 0.30 8.13
C PRO A 31 9.63 0.06 9.58
N PRO A 32 8.52 0.66 10.03
CA PRO A 32 7.97 0.38 11.34
C PRO A 32 7.84 -1.14 11.52
N ALA A 33 8.29 -1.66 12.66
CA ALA A 33 8.08 -3.07 12.98
C ALA A 33 6.57 -3.32 13.04
N THR A 34 6.04 -4.07 12.08
CA THR A 34 4.63 -4.40 12.01
C THR A 34 4.31 -5.40 13.10
N ALA A 35 3.57 -4.97 14.11
CA ALA A 35 3.12 -5.85 15.19
C ALA A 35 2.13 -6.88 14.65
N ASN A 36 2.31 -8.14 15.04
CA ASN A 36 1.35 -9.22 14.80
C ASN A 36 0.47 -9.35 16.05
N TYR A 37 -0.84 -9.40 15.84
CA TYR A 37 -1.83 -9.55 16.90
C TYR A 37 -2.56 -10.89 16.75
N ALA A 38 -3.09 -11.44 17.84
CA ALA A 38 -4.03 -12.54 17.81
C ALA A 38 -5.46 -12.00 17.94
N ALA A 39 -6.46 -12.72 17.40
CA ALA A 39 -7.87 -12.33 17.51
C ALA A 39 -8.36 -12.21 18.98
N THR A 40 -7.74 -12.98 19.88
CA THR A 40 -8.00 -12.98 21.32
C THR A 40 -7.39 -11.79 22.06
N ASP A 41 -6.52 -11.00 21.42
CA ASP A 41 -5.89 -9.85 22.07
C ASP A 41 -6.92 -8.75 22.32
N THR A 42 -6.98 -8.25 23.55
CA THR A 42 -7.83 -7.11 23.91
C THR A 42 -7.28 -5.79 23.38
N GLN A 43 -5.96 -5.75 23.11
CA GLN A 43 -5.25 -4.59 22.62
C GLN A 43 -4.75 -4.80 21.19
N ARG A 44 -5.64 -4.62 20.22
CA ARG A 44 -5.39 -4.86 18.80
C ARG A 44 -6.03 -3.79 17.90
N PRO A 45 -5.62 -3.67 16.63
CA PRO A 45 -6.40 -2.94 15.64
C PRO A 45 -7.71 -3.69 15.34
N ILE A 46 -8.75 -2.93 15.02
CA ILE A 46 -10.04 -3.46 14.59
C ILE A 46 -10.54 -2.58 13.45
N ILE A 47 -10.85 -3.19 12.32
CA ILE A 47 -11.33 -2.50 11.13
C ILE A 47 -12.85 -2.45 11.11
N GLU A 48 -13.38 -1.27 10.87
CA GLU A 48 -14.76 -1.05 10.45
C GLU A 48 -14.77 -0.39 9.06
N THR A 49 -15.52 -0.98 8.13
CA THR A 49 -15.68 -0.48 6.75
C THR A 49 -17.14 -0.68 6.36
N PRO A 50 -17.95 0.40 6.19
CA PRO A 50 -19.39 0.27 6.01
C PRO A 50 -19.78 -0.29 4.64
N GLU A 51 -18.97 -0.02 3.62
CA GLU A 51 -19.15 -0.51 2.26
C GLU A 51 -17.80 -1.00 1.71
N THR A 52 -17.86 -2.02 0.86
CA THR A 52 -16.69 -2.55 0.15
C THR A 52 -16.97 -2.79 -1.33
N SER A 53 -18.12 -2.33 -1.84
CA SER A 53 -18.47 -2.49 -3.25
C SER A 53 -19.08 -1.23 -3.83
N VAL A 54 -18.83 -1.00 -5.12
CA VAL A 54 -19.45 0.08 -5.89
C VAL A 54 -19.88 -0.43 -7.25
N ASP A 55 -21.01 0.06 -7.75
CA ASP A 55 -21.39 -0.09 -9.15
C ASP A 55 -21.26 1.28 -9.84
N PHE A 56 -20.34 1.36 -10.79
CA PHE A 56 -20.14 2.54 -11.61
C PHE A 56 -21.19 2.67 -12.73
N GLY A 57 -22.04 1.67 -12.92
CA GLY A 57 -23.08 1.63 -13.95
C GLY A 57 -22.47 1.68 -15.34
N GLU A 58 -23.11 2.41 -16.24
CA GLU A 58 -22.60 2.57 -17.60
C GLU A 58 -21.39 3.52 -17.64
N MET A 59 -20.39 3.16 -18.42
CA MET A 59 -19.24 4.01 -18.70
C MET A 59 -18.66 3.72 -20.08
N LYS A 60 -18.04 4.72 -20.68
CA LYS A 60 -17.29 4.56 -21.94
C LYS A 60 -15.90 4.00 -21.64
N VAL A 61 -15.28 3.34 -22.62
CA VAL A 61 -13.87 2.89 -22.48
C VAL A 61 -12.91 4.03 -22.11
N ALA A 62 -13.17 5.25 -22.62
CA ALA A 62 -12.34 6.42 -22.35
C ALA A 62 -12.55 7.04 -20.94
N ASP A 63 -13.60 6.63 -20.22
CA ASP A 63 -13.91 7.20 -18.91
C ASP A 63 -12.92 6.70 -17.85
N THR A 64 -12.72 7.52 -16.82
CA THR A 64 -12.10 7.09 -15.56
C THR A 64 -13.09 7.35 -14.44
N LYS A 65 -13.38 6.33 -13.63
CA LYS A 65 -14.24 6.46 -12.45
C LYS A 65 -13.49 6.03 -11.20
N GLN A 66 -13.83 6.65 -10.08
CA GLN A 66 -13.23 6.35 -8.79
C GLN A 66 -14.27 6.41 -7.67
N LYS A 67 -14.03 5.65 -6.61
CA LYS A 67 -14.82 5.65 -5.39
C LYS A 67 -13.88 5.58 -4.19
N ASP A 68 -14.15 6.41 -3.20
CA ASP A 68 -13.43 6.42 -1.93
C ASP A 68 -14.27 5.62 -0.91
N PHE A 69 -13.69 4.55 -0.36
CA PHE A 69 -14.28 3.74 0.70
C PHE A 69 -13.67 4.12 2.05
N GLU A 70 -14.50 4.28 3.08
CA GLU A 70 -14.00 4.56 4.42
C GLU A 70 -13.46 3.30 5.09
N LEU A 71 -12.25 3.39 5.63
CA LEU A 71 -11.62 2.38 6.46
C LEU A 71 -11.29 2.97 7.82
N LYS A 72 -12.05 2.60 8.85
CA LYS A 72 -11.91 3.12 10.21
C LYS A 72 -11.21 2.13 11.12
N ASN A 73 -10.27 2.61 11.93
CA ASN A 73 -9.68 1.84 13.02
C ASN A 73 -10.46 2.10 14.32
N THR A 74 -11.28 1.15 14.74
CA THR A 74 -12.01 1.19 16.03
C THR A 74 -11.30 0.45 17.15
N GLY A 75 -10.15 -0.15 16.86
CA GLY A 75 -9.30 -0.82 17.84
C GLY A 75 -8.53 0.15 18.73
N THR A 76 -7.63 -0.42 19.55
CA THR A 76 -6.81 0.33 20.51
C THR A 76 -5.33 0.40 20.12
N LYS A 77 -4.96 -0.21 18.99
CA LYS A 77 -3.60 -0.19 18.43
C LYS A 77 -3.61 0.33 16.98
N PRO A 78 -2.49 0.85 16.49
CA PRO A 78 -2.38 1.28 15.10
C PRO A 78 -2.71 0.15 14.12
N LEU A 79 -3.52 0.47 13.13
CA LEU A 79 -3.87 -0.41 12.02
C LEU A 79 -2.89 -0.15 10.88
N SER A 80 -2.05 -1.14 10.56
CA SER A 80 -1.07 -1.06 9.49
C SER A 80 -1.65 -1.59 8.18
N ILE A 81 -1.50 -0.81 7.11
CA ILE A 81 -1.74 -1.28 5.74
C ILE A 81 -0.44 -1.89 5.21
N LEU A 82 -0.42 -3.21 5.10
CA LEU A 82 0.77 -4.01 4.81
C LEU A 82 0.98 -4.28 3.32
N ASN A 83 -0.12 -4.32 2.57
CA ASN A 83 -0.07 -4.48 1.12
C ASN A 83 -1.34 -3.93 0.47
N VAL A 84 -1.20 -3.43 -0.74
CA VAL A 84 -2.27 -2.97 -1.62
C VAL A 84 -1.94 -3.43 -3.03
N ASN A 85 -2.86 -4.10 -3.68
CA ASN A 85 -2.78 -4.49 -5.09
C ASN A 85 -4.19 -4.59 -5.69
N SER A 86 -4.27 -4.86 -7.00
CA SER A 86 -5.53 -4.96 -7.73
C SER A 86 -5.59 -6.21 -8.61
N SER A 87 -6.80 -6.55 -9.07
CA SER A 87 -7.05 -7.73 -9.88
C SER A 87 -6.77 -7.54 -11.39
N CYS A 88 -6.61 -6.31 -11.87
CA CYS A 88 -6.26 -6.02 -13.27
C CYS A 88 -5.34 -4.81 -13.40
N ASN A 89 -4.62 -4.72 -14.53
CA ASN A 89 -3.82 -3.54 -14.90
C ASN A 89 -4.65 -2.26 -15.12
N CYS A 90 -5.97 -2.40 -15.24
CA CYS A 90 -6.93 -1.32 -15.40
C CYS A 90 -7.51 -0.78 -14.08
N THR A 91 -7.17 -1.39 -12.94
CA THR A 91 -7.71 -1.05 -11.63
C THR A 91 -6.57 -0.65 -10.70
N PHE A 92 -6.77 0.43 -9.96
CA PHE A 92 -5.76 0.98 -9.07
C PHE A 92 -6.39 1.30 -7.71
N ALA A 93 -5.52 1.39 -6.72
CA ALA A 93 -5.88 1.79 -5.38
C ALA A 93 -4.93 2.86 -4.85
N GLN A 94 -5.46 3.81 -4.07
CA GLN A 94 -4.70 4.75 -3.26
C GLN A 94 -5.22 4.74 -1.84
N VAL A 95 -4.33 4.96 -0.88
CA VAL A 95 -4.66 5.15 0.53
C VAL A 95 -4.52 6.63 0.84
N ILE A 96 -5.57 7.22 1.40
CA ILE A 96 -5.61 8.62 1.78
C ILE A 96 -5.77 8.69 3.29
N TYR A 97 -4.77 9.25 3.98
CA TYR A 97 -4.79 9.36 5.43
C TYR A 97 -4.18 10.69 5.86
N ASN A 98 -4.87 11.39 6.78
CA ASN A 98 -4.47 12.73 7.27
C ASN A 98 -4.13 13.72 6.14
N GLY A 99 -4.92 13.72 5.05
CA GLY A 99 -4.72 14.59 3.90
C GLY A 99 -3.55 14.23 2.98
N THR A 100 -2.84 13.13 3.25
CA THR A 100 -1.77 12.63 2.40
C THR A 100 -2.28 11.48 1.54
N GLU A 101 -2.09 11.57 0.23
CA GLU A 101 -2.41 10.50 -0.71
C GLU A 101 -1.15 9.65 -0.99
N SER A 102 -1.30 8.33 -0.98
CA SER A 102 -0.26 7.44 -1.47
C SER A 102 -0.12 7.49 -2.98
N LYS A 103 0.97 6.91 -3.50
CA LYS A 103 1.02 6.52 -4.92
C LYS A 103 -0.10 5.54 -5.26
N GLU A 104 -0.41 5.42 -6.55
CA GLU A 104 -1.32 4.40 -7.04
C GLU A 104 -0.66 3.03 -7.04
N PHE A 105 -1.41 2.03 -6.60
CA PHE A 105 -1.01 0.62 -6.60
C PHE A 105 -1.90 -0.17 -7.54
N GLY A 106 -1.30 -1.01 -8.39
CA GLY A 106 -1.98 -1.85 -9.37
C GLY A 106 -1.56 -3.32 -9.27
N MET A 107 -1.88 -4.12 -10.29
CA MET A 107 -1.72 -5.58 -10.27
C MET A 107 -0.26 -6.07 -10.14
N HIS A 108 0.69 -5.42 -10.81
CA HIS A 108 2.06 -5.94 -10.94
C HIS A 108 3.05 -5.45 -9.88
N ALA A 109 2.67 -4.46 -9.08
CA ALA A 109 3.55 -3.86 -8.07
C ALA A 109 2.99 -4.11 -6.68
N GLN A 110 3.72 -4.87 -5.86
CA GLN A 110 3.41 -4.93 -4.44
C GLN A 110 3.72 -3.58 -3.80
N SER A 111 2.74 -3.00 -3.10
CA SER A 111 2.95 -1.73 -2.40
C SER A 111 4.01 -1.83 -1.31
N GLY A 112 4.09 -2.98 -0.64
CA GLY A 112 4.72 -3.11 0.67
C GLY A 112 3.90 -2.36 1.75
N TYR A 113 4.52 -2.12 2.90
CA TYR A 113 3.96 -1.27 3.95
C TYR A 113 3.60 0.11 3.37
N VAL A 114 2.39 0.57 3.64
CA VAL A 114 1.88 1.85 3.14
C VAL A 114 1.81 2.90 4.24
N THR A 115 1.04 2.64 5.29
CA THR A 115 0.85 3.58 6.41
C THR A 115 0.22 2.90 7.62
N ASP A 116 0.36 3.52 8.80
CA ASP A 116 -0.42 3.21 9.99
C ASP A 116 -1.59 4.19 10.14
N ILE A 117 -2.74 3.67 10.53
CA ILE A 117 -3.96 4.41 10.85
C ILE A 117 -4.15 4.37 12.36
N ALA A 118 -4.07 5.53 13.00
CA ALA A 118 -4.18 5.64 14.45
C ALA A 118 -5.55 5.16 14.97
N PRO A 119 -5.61 4.61 16.20
CA PRO A 119 -6.87 4.29 16.88
C PRO A 119 -7.88 5.44 16.83
N GLY A 120 -9.13 5.12 16.50
CA GLY A 120 -10.24 6.07 16.43
C GLY A 120 -10.28 6.94 15.16
N THR A 121 -9.31 6.80 14.26
CA THR A 121 -9.27 7.58 13.00
C THR A 121 -9.64 6.75 11.78
N SER A 122 -9.98 7.44 10.69
CA SER A 122 -10.33 6.83 9.40
C SER A 122 -9.32 7.21 8.31
N ALA A 123 -9.09 6.27 7.40
CA ALA A 123 -8.47 6.51 6.09
C ALA A 123 -9.49 6.26 4.99
N MET A 124 -9.23 6.79 3.79
CA MET A 124 -10.00 6.45 2.60
C MET A 124 -9.20 5.54 1.68
N ILE A 125 -9.83 4.48 1.20
CA ILE A 125 -9.31 3.62 0.14
C ILE A 125 -9.97 4.07 -1.16
N ARG A 126 -9.22 4.80 -1.98
CA ARG A 126 -9.68 5.22 -3.31
C ARG A 126 -9.44 4.11 -4.29
N VAL A 127 -10.51 3.54 -4.81
CA VAL A 127 -10.49 2.56 -5.91
C VAL A 127 -10.74 3.29 -7.22
N ILE A 128 -9.87 3.07 -8.20
CA ILE A 128 -9.88 3.76 -9.50
C ILE A 128 -9.98 2.71 -10.60
N TYR A 129 -10.86 2.95 -11.58
CA TYR A 129 -11.00 2.10 -12.75
C TYR A 129 -10.77 2.89 -14.05
N ARG A 130 -9.86 2.39 -14.88
CA ARG A 130 -9.43 2.96 -16.16
C ARG A 130 -9.47 1.89 -17.27
N PRO A 131 -10.62 1.67 -17.92
CA PRO A 131 -10.75 0.71 -19.00
C PRO A 131 -9.80 1.00 -20.17
N ALA A 132 -9.49 2.27 -20.47
CA ALA A 132 -8.60 2.64 -21.57
C ALA A 132 -7.20 1.97 -21.53
N ILE A 133 -6.70 1.59 -20.34
CA ILE A 133 -5.40 0.92 -20.18
C ILE A 133 -5.46 -0.54 -20.67
N MET A 134 -6.58 -1.21 -20.43
CA MET A 134 -6.84 -2.56 -20.91
C MET A 134 -8.30 -2.62 -21.36
N PRO A 135 -8.58 -2.22 -22.61
CA PRO A 135 -9.95 -2.09 -23.10
C PRO A 135 -10.70 -3.40 -23.01
N VAL A 136 -11.81 -3.36 -22.29
CA VAL A 136 -12.77 -4.44 -22.14
C VAL A 136 -14.16 -3.84 -22.30
N TYR A 137 -15.05 -4.55 -22.98
CA TYR A 137 -16.42 -4.10 -23.26
C TYR A 137 -17.42 -5.06 -22.61
N GLY A 138 -18.60 -4.55 -22.28
CA GLY A 138 -19.65 -5.26 -21.57
C GLY A 138 -19.48 -5.22 -20.05
N PRO A 139 -20.14 -6.13 -19.32
CA PRO A 139 -20.11 -6.17 -17.87
C PRO A 139 -18.72 -6.57 -17.35
N VAL A 140 -18.23 -5.85 -16.37
CA VAL A 140 -16.95 -6.09 -15.73
C VAL A 140 -17.08 -6.02 -14.21
N GLU A 141 -16.38 -6.92 -13.52
CA GLU A 141 -16.10 -6.85 -12.09
C GLU A 141 -14.58 -6.78 -11.89
N ARG A 142 -14.11 -5.85 -11.06
CA ARG A 142 -12.70 -5.73 -10.67
C ARG A 142 -12.58 -5.55 -9.17
N GLN A 143 -11.40 -5.89 -8.65
CA GLN A 143 -11.17 -5.92 -7.21
C GLN A 143 -9.85 -5.24 -6.86
N VAL A 144 -9.81 -4.67 -5.67
CA VAL A 144 -8.62 -4.18 -4.96
C VAL A 144 -8.50 -4.98 -3.68
N PHE A 145 -7.30 -5.48 -3.39
CA PHE A 145 -7.03 -6.20 -2.16
C PHE A 145 -6.14 -5.38 -1.24
N ILE A 146 -6.49 -5.35 0.03
CA ILE A 146 -5.75 -4.66 1.09
C ILE A 146 -5.37 -5.68 2.15
N LYS A 147 -4.08 -5.84 2.40
CA LYS A 147 -3.56 -6.64 3.51
C LYS A 147 -3.34 -5.76 4.73
N THR A 148 -3.77 -6.21 5.91
CA THR A 148 -3.66 -5.46 7.16
C THR A 148 -3.12 -6.32 8.30
N ASN A 149 -2.86 -5.68 9.45
CA ASN A 149 -2.53 -6.36 10.71
C ASN A 149 -3.72 -6.52 11.66
N ASP A 150 -4.96 -6.32 11.20
CA ASP A 150 -6.15 -6.73 11.96
C ASP A 150 -6.26 -8.27 11.91
N PRO A 151 -6.16 -8.98 13.04
CA PRO A 151 -6.16 -10.44 13.07
C PRO A 151 -7.46 -11.09 12.62
N GLU A 152 -8.57 -10.34 12.57
CA GLU A 152 -9.85 -10.84 12.06
C GLU A 152 -10.10 -10.41 10.61
N LYS A 153 -9.37 -9.39 10.12
CA LYS A 153 -9.52 -8.81 8.78
C LYS A 153 -8.17 -8.58 8.12
N GLU A 154 -7.35 -9.63 8.11
CA GLU A 154 -6.01 -9.59 7.52
C GLU A 154 -6.05 -9.27 6.03
N ASN A 155 -7.11 -9.67 5.33
CA ASN A 155 -7.31 -9.42 3.91
C ASN A 155 -8.70 -8.83 3.67
N LEU A 156 -8.74 -7.62 3.12
CA LEU A 156 -9.95 -6.93 2.68
C LEU A 156 -9.99 -6.90 1.16
N THR A 157 -11.21 -6.96 0.62
CA THR A 157 -11.44 -6.84 -0.82
C THR A 157 -12.45 -5.72 -1.06
N PHE A 158 -12.10 -4.78 -1.92
CA PHE A 158 -12.99 -3.75 -2.43
C PHE A 158 -13.33 -4.06 -3.89
N SER A 159 -14.60 -4.25 -4.19
CA SER A 159 -15.09 -4.61 -5.51
C SER A 159 -15.68 -3.42 -6.25
N LEU A 160 -15.50 -3.39 -7.56
CA LEU A 160 -16.18 -2.46 -8.45
C LEU A 160 -16.85 -3.23 -9.59
N ASN A 161 -18.05 -2.79 -9.97
CA ASN A 161 -18.78 -3.27 -11.14
C ASN A 161 -18.98 -2.12 -12.12
N ALA A 162 -19.03 -2.43 -13.42
CA ALA A 162 -19.41 -1.48 -14.45
C ALA A 162 -19.91 -2.21 -15.71
N ASN A 163 -20.63 -1.50 -16.58
CA ASN A 163 -20.90 -1.92 -17.94
C ASN A 163 -20.20 -0.98 -18.92
N VAL A 164 -19.14 -1.46 -19.57
CA VAL A 164 -18.28 -0.65 -20.44
C VAL A 164 -18.77 -0.70 -21.89
N LYS A 165 -18.96 0.46 -22.52
CA LYS A 165 -19.41 0.61 -23.91
C LYS A 165 -18.40 1.33 -24.79
#